data_AF-A0A6A3QN07-F1
#
_entry.id   AF-A0A6A3QN07-F1
#
_cell.length_a   1.000
_cell.length_b   1.000
_cell.length_c   1.000
_cell.angle_alpha   90.00
_cell.angle_beta   90.00
_cell.angle_gamma   90.00
#
_symmetry.space_group_name_H-M   'P 1'
#
loop_
_entity.id
_entity.type
_entity.pdbx_description
1 polymer ?
#
loop_
_entity_poly.entity_id
_entity_poly.type
_entity_poly.pdbx_seq_one_letter_code
_entity_poly.pdbx_strand_id
1 'polypeptide(L)'
;MEGEAIRQHMRAKLEQGVTVDGAEPMQDAWQPEYQKEVKMTRDEWQNLWSSQSSLWPESAKAAFPLAGSSEENWTKAASMEPVQLIKAVKRFPFPEEVLAMLSGKIMEKWTAAWRRDCLHGSLLALRSRMEDKRICRWLDDWNEKFGRRPPDNLPPLVDSREDWNTLRSLEYGGDETLRLCEVENKRSLAGHIICALVYGKEISVITGQEQSQETGVLSRLARHLNALRSNENYKSAFENDSNSAEWMAIARFYSSAFQQGPIERDDHY
;
A
#
# COMPACT_ATOMS: atom_id res chain seq x y z
N MET A 1 20.01 -10.54 4.03
CA MET A 1 19.97 -10.92 5.46
C MET A 1 19.60 -9.76 6.37
N GLU A 2 20.02 -8.52 6.10
CA GLU A 2 19.81 -7.42 7.06
C GLU A 2 18.42 -6.73 6.97
N GLY A 3 17.81 -6.63 5.79
CA GLY A 3 16.51 -5.95 5.63
C GLY A 3 15.33 -6.61 6.36
N GLU A 4 15.35 -7.93 6.53
CA GLU A 4 14.33 -8.69 7.28
C GLU A 4 14.48 -8.50 8.79
N ALA A 5 15.71 -8.58 9.30
CA ALA A 5 16.01 -8.30 10.71
C ALA A 5 15.61 -6.88 11.11
N ILE A 6 15.79 -5.91 10.20
CA ILE A 6 15.41 -4.51 10.43
C ILE A 6 13.89 -4.32 10.37
N ARG A 7 13.18 -4.98 9.45
CA ARG A 7 11.71 -4.97 9.41
C ARG A 7 11.09 -5.63 10.65
N GLN A 8 11.67 -6.74 11.13
CA GLN A 8 11.25 -7.38 12.36
C GLN A 8 11.56 -6.52 13.59
N HIS A 9 12.75 -5.91 13.64
CA HIS A 9 13.14 -4.98 14.71
C HIS A 9 12.25 -3.73 14.78
N MET A 10 11.89 -3.14 13.63
CA MET A 10 10.96 -2.01 13.56
C MET A 10 9.53 -2.40 13.96
N ARG A 11 9.08 -3.61 13.62
CA ARG A 11 7.77 -4.12 14.10
C ARG A 11 7.77 -4.31 15.61
N ALA A 12 8.82 -4.91 16.16
CA ALA A 12 8.98 -5.10 17.60
C ALA A 12 9.04 -3.77 18.36
N LYS A 13 9.83 -2.79 17.89
CA LYS A 13 9.92 -1.45 18.51
C LYS A 13 8.59 -0.68 18.51
N LEU A 14 7.77 -0.83 17.47
CA LEU A 14 6.47 -0.18 17.38
C LEU A 14 5.37 -0.89 18.18
N GLU A 15 5.49 -2.20 18.39
CA GLU A 15 4.57 -2.99 19.23
C GLU A 15 4.88 -2.83 20.73
N GLN A 16 6.14 -2.56 21.09
CA GLN A 16 6.57 -2.24 22.46
C GLN A 16 6.22 -0.80 22.90
N GLY A 17 5.65 0.03 22.03
CA GLY A 17 5.19 1.39 22.36
C GLY A 17 3.93 1.45 23.24
N VAL A 18 3.37 0.31 23.65
CA VAL A 18 2.29 0.22 24.64
C VAL A 18 2.69 -0.72 25.76
N THR A 19 3.45 -0.21 26.72
CA THR A 19 3.45 -0.78 28.07
C THR A 19 3.57 0.32 29.11
N VAL A 20 2.57 0.31 29.99
CA VAL A 20 2.46 1.06 31.23
C VAL A 20 3.63 0.69 32.14
N ASP A 21 4.13 1.73 32.79
CA ASP A 21 5.22 1.74 33.77
C ASP A 21 4.99 0.78 34.95
N GLY A 22 6.07 0.18 35.44
CA GLY A 22 6.15 -0.34 36.80
C GLY A 22 6.51 -1.81 36.99
N ALA A 23 7.72 -2.00 37.56
CA ALA A 23 8.16 -3.09 38.44
C ALA A 23 8.82 -4.34 37.83
N GLU A 24 10.15 -4.34 37.86
CA GLU A 24 10.98 -5.52 38.16
C GLU A 24 10.71 -5.98 39.62
N PRO A 25 10.82 -7.29 39.98
CA PRO A 25 12.11 -7.98 39.91
C PRO A 25 12.11 -9.52 39.72
N MET A 26 13.36 -10.01 39.62
CA MET A 26 13.89 -11.30 40.04
C MET A 26 13.99 -12.43 39.01
N GLN A 27 15.24 -12.74 38.69
CA GLN A 27 15.74 -13.79 37.82
C GLN A 27 15.38 -15.17 38.37
N ASP A 28 14.87 -16.03 37.49
CA ASP A 28 15.00 -17.47 37.64
C ASP A 28 15.54 -18.07 36.33
N ALA A 29 16.51 -18.94 36.49
CA ALA A 29 17.34 -19.49 35.42
C ALA A 29 16.50 -20.37 34.46
N TRP A 30 16.07 -19.79 33.34
CA TRP A 30 15.62 -20.54 32.18
C TRP A 30 16.69 -20.46 31.11
N GLN A 31 17.42 -21.58 30.91
CA GLN A 31 18.22 -21.76 29.71
C GLN A 31 17.26 -21.70 28.52
N PRO A 32 17.45 -20.79 27.55
CA PRO A 32 16.72 -20.89 26.31
C PRO A 32 17.24 -22.14 25.62
N GLU A 33 16.37 -23.13 25.42
CA GLU A 33 16.54 -24.07 24.32
C GLU A 33 16.90 -23.23 23.10
N TYR A 34 18.11 -23.46 22.58
CA TYR A 34 18.59 -22.87 21.35
C TYR A 34 17.58 -23.27 20.27
N GLN A 35 16.55 -22.45 20.08
CA GLN A 35 15.71 -22.50 18.91
C GLN A 35 16.70 -22.34 17.78
N LYS A 36 16.92 -23.42 17.02
CA LYS A 36 17.58 -23.33 15.74
C LYS A 36 16.89 -22.19 15.02
N GLU A 37 17.54 -21.04 14.90
CA GLU A 37 17.18 -20.02 13.95
C GLU A 37 17.18 -20.75 12.61
N VAL A 38 15.98 -21.14 12.17
CA VAL A 38 15.77 -21.60 10.81
C VAL A 38 16.16 -20.38 10.00
N LYS A 39 17.37 -20.40 9.43
CA LYS A 39 17.80 -19.40 8.46
C LYS A 39 16.80 -19.47 7.32
N MET A 40 15.76 -18.65 7.39
CA MET A 40 14.78 -18.49 6.32
C MET A 40 15.55 -17.91 5.14
N THR A 41 15.87 -18.75 4.17
CA THR A 41 16.59 -18.31 2.98
C THR A 41 15.59 -17.76 1.98
N ARG A 42 15.92 -16.62 1.38
CA ARG A 42 15.14 -15.96 0.34
C ARG A 42 14.89 -16.89 -0.86
N ASP A 43 15.80 -17.83 -1.11
CA ASP A 43 15.73 -18.78 -2.23
C ASP A 43 14.55 -19.75 -2.12
N GLU A 44 13.99 -19.94 -0.93
CA GLU A 44 12.83 -20.80 -0.68
C GLU A 44 11.56 -20.01 -0.36
N TRP A 45 11.49 -18.73 -0.76
CA TRP A 45 10.37 -17.84 -0.41
C TRP A 45 9.00 -18.39 -0.80
N GLN A 46 8.90 -19.20 -1.87
CA GLN A 46 7.65 -19.81 -2.29
C GLN A 46 7.09 -20.81 -1.26
N ASN A 47 7.96 -21.57 -0.60
CA ASN A 47 7.59 -22.48 0.48
C ASN A 47 7.12 -21.68 1.71
N LEU A 48 7.83 -20.60 2.02
CA LEU A 48 7.48 -19.67 3.10
C LEU A 48 6.15 -18.94 2.83
N TRP A 49 5.87 -18.61 1.58
CA TRP A 49 4.59 -18.03 1.19
C TRP A 49 3.47 -19.06 1.36
N SER A 50 3.73 -20.31 0.96
CA SER A 50 2.78 -21.40 1.11
C SER A 50 2.41 -21.65 2.57
N SER A 51 3.34 -21.53 3.52
CA SER A 51 3.03 -21.69 4.95
C SER A 51 2.08 -20.60 5.51
N GLN A 52 1.96 -19.45 4.85
CA GLN A 52 0.97 -18.41 5.21
C GLN A 52 -0.47 -18.86 4.98
N SER A 53 -0.71 -19.94 4.22
CA SER A 53 -2.05 -20.48 4.00
C SER A 53 -2.73 -20.90 5.30
N SER A 54 -1.96 -21.32 6.31
CA SER A 54 -2.45 -21.67 7.64
C SER A 54 -3.04 -20.48 8.40
N LEU A 55 -2.62 -19.27 8.04
CA LEU A 55 -3.09 -18.00 8.62
C LEU A 55 -4.17 -17.33 7.76
N TRP A 56 -4.66 -18.03 6.73
CA TRP A 56 -5.74 -17.57 5.88
C TRP A 56 -7.09 -17.82 6.60
N PRO A 57 -8.02 -16.87 6.63
CA PRO A 57 -9.28 -17.06 7.34
C PRO A 57 -10.09 -18.22 6.77
N GLU A 58 -10.61 -19.08 7.64
CA GLU A 58 -11.54 -20.16 7.23
C GLU A 58 -12.82 -19.62 6.59
N SER A 59 -13.22 -18.39 6.98
CA SER A 59 -14.38 -17.68 6.42
C SER A 59 -14.12 -17.00 5.08
N ALA A 60 -12.89 -17.08 4.53
CA ALA A 60 -12.53 -16.47 3.27
C ALA A 60 -13.34 -17.08 2.11
N LYS A 61 -13.83 -16.22 1.22
CA LYS A 61 -14.63 -16.59 0.05
C LYS A 61 -13.80 -17.08 -1.13
N ALA A 62 -12.48 -16.95 -1.03
CA ALA A 62 -11.51 -17.45 -1.99
C ALA A 62 -10.36 -18.16 -1.27
N ALA A 63 -9.83 -19.19 -1.91
CA ALA A 63 -8.66 -19.90 -1.40
C ALA A 63 -7.43 -18.99 -1.38
N PHE A 64 -6.50 -19.29 -0.47
CA PHE A 64 -5.21 -18.63 -0.43
C PHE A 64 -4.44 -18.88 -1.75
N PRO A 65 -3.99 -17.83 -2.44
CA PRO A 65 -3.25 -18.01 -3.68
C PRO A 65 -1.80 -18.39 -3.40
N LEU A 66 -1.41 -19.61 -3.78
CA LEU A 66 -0.01 -20.06 -3.76
C LEU A 66 0.80 -19.37 -4.86
N ALA A 67 2.13 -19.33 -4.74
CA ALA A 67 3.02 -18.74 -5.74
C ALA A 67 2.78 -19.35 -7.14
N GLY A 68 2.68 -20.68 -7.25
CA GLY A 68 2.39 -21.36 -8.51
C GLY A 68 0.93 -21.32 -8.98
N SER A 69 0.05 -20.54 -8.34
CA SER A 69 -1.36 -20.47 -8.74
C SER A 69 -1.54 -19.75 -10.08
N SER A 70 -2.60 -20.11 -10.81
CA SER A 70 -2.97 -19.42 -12.04
C SER A 70 -3.33 -17.95 -11.82
N GLU A 71 -3.23 -17.14 -12.87
CA GLU A 71 -3.66 -15.73 -12.85
C GLU A 71 -5.13 -15.59 -12.40
N GLU A 72 -5.99 -16.54 -12.78
CA GLU A 72 -7.39 -16.56 -12.39
C GLU A 72 -7.57 -16.72 -10.87
N ASN A 73 -6.84 -17.65 -10.25
CA ASN A 73 -6.91 -17.87 -8.81
C ASN A 73 -6.38 -16.67 -8.03
N TRP A 74 -5.27 -16.08 -8.48
CA TRP A 74 -4.77 -14.82 -7.92
C TRP A 74 -5.79 -13.68 -8.06
N THR A 75 -6.38 -13.53 -9.24
CA THR A 75 -7.41 -12.50 -9.49
C THR A 75 -8.63 -12.70 -8.60
N LYS A 76 -9.07 -13.94 -8.41
CA LYS A 76 -10.20 -14.29 -7.54
C LYS A 76 -9.89 -13.94 -6.08
N ALA A 77 -8.74 -14.34 -5.56
CA ALA A 77 -8.33 -14.00 -4.20
C ALA A 77 -8.19 -12.49 -4.00
N ALA A 78 -7.55 -11.80 -4.95
CA ALA A 78 -7.37 -10.34 -4.94
C ALA A 78 -8.71 -9.58 -4.96
N SER A 79 -9.71 -10.08 -5.69
CA SER A 79 -11.02 -9.43 -5.79
C SER A 79 -11.93 -9.72 -4.61
N MET A 80 -11.90 -10.95 -4.10
CA MET A 80 -12.80 -11.41 -3.04
C MET A 80 -12.28 -11.08 -1.64
N GLU A 81 -10.96 -11.12 -1.44
CA GLU A 81 -10.30 -10.98 -0.15
C GLU A 81 -9.16 -9.94 -0.15
N PRO A 82 -9.38 -8.72 -0.70
CA PRO A 82 -8.30 -7.75 -0.93
C PRO A 82 -7.56 -7.36 0.35
N VAL A 83 -8.29 -7.15 1.45
CA VAL A 83 -7.73 -6.75 2.75
C VAL A 83 -6.92 -7.88 3.37
N GLN A 84 -7.42 -9.12 3.31
CA GLN A 84 -6.71 -10.27 3.89
C GLN A 84 -5.44 -10.58 3.11
N LEU A 85 -5.49 -10.44 1.78
CA LEU A 85 -4.30 -10.61 0.94
C LEU A 85 -3.23 -9.55 1.27
N ILE A 86 -3.61 -8.30 1.52
CA ILE A 86 -2.65 -7.26 1.98
C ILE A 86 -2.06 -7.64 3.32
N LYS A 87 -2.86 -8.14 4.27
CA LYS A 87 -2.34 -8.60 5.56
C LYS A 87 -1.36 -9.76 5.42
N ALA A 88 -1.64 -10.72 4.52
CA ALA A 88 -0.72 -11.81 4.23
C ALA A 88 0.61 -11.29 3.67
N VAL A 89 0.57 -10.44 2.65
CA VAL A 89 1.78 -9.83 2.07
C VAL A 89 2.55 -9.00 3.10
N LYS A 90 1.86 -8.21 3.93
CA LYS A 90 2.53 -7.44 5.00
C LYS A 90 3.20 -8.35 6.02
N ARG A 91 2.59 -9.45 6.42
CA ARG A 91 3.19 -10.38 7.39
C ARG A 91 4.38 -11.12 6.79
N PHE A 92 4.37 -11.37 5.49
CA PHE A 92 5.42 -12.09 4.79
C PHE A 92 6.77 -11.33 4.86
N PRO A 93 7.90 -12.03 5.10
CA PRO A 93 9.21 -11.38 5.22
C PRO A 93 9.74 -10.79 3.91
N PHE A 94 9.34 -11.32 2.76
CA PHE A 94 9.80 -10.89 1.43
C PHE A 94 8.62 -10.43 0.54
N PRO A 95 7.87 -9.38 0.94
CA PRO A 95 6.70 -8.92 0.19
C PRO A 95 7.03 -8.59 -1.27
N GLU A 96 8.24 -8.09 -1.54
CA GLU A 96 8.73 -7.77 -2.87
C GLU A 96 8.73 -8.97 -3.83
N GLU A 97 8.99 -10.18 -3.35
CA GLU A 97 8.98 -11.40 -4.18
C GLU A 97 7.57 -11.71 -4.67
N VAL A 98 6.61 -11.65 -3.75
CA VAL A 98 5.20 -11.86 -4.06
C VAL A 98 4.71 -10.77 -4.99
N LEU A 99 5.04 -9.51 -4.74
CA LEU A 99 4.56 -8.40 -5.56
C LEU A 99 5.18 -8.37 -6.96
N ALA A 100 6.45 -8.73 -7.10
CA ALA A 100 7.15 -8.80 -8.39
C ALA A 100 6.61 -9.88 -9.33
N MET A 101 6.00 -10.94 -8.78
CA MET A 101 5.41 -12.00 -9.59
C MET A 101 4.04 -11.63 -10.19
N LEU A 102 3.34 -10.64 -9.63
CA LEU A 102 1.96 -10.35 -10.01
C LEU A 102 1.89 -9.57 -11.31
N SER A 103 0.97 -9.99 -12.18
CA SER A 103 0.65 -9.23 -13.40
C SER A 103 -0.07 -7.92 -13.04
N GLY A 104 0.03 -6.93 -13.94
CA GLY A 104 -0.72 -5.67 -13.80
C GLY A 104 -2.23 -5.90 -13.68
N LYS A 105 -2.77 -6.93 -14.36
CA LYS A 105 -4.19 -7.30 -14.28
C LYS A 105 -4.60 -7.74 -12.88
N ILE A 106 -3.78 -8.54 -12.21
CA ILE A 106 -4.02 -8.93 -10.81
C ILE A 106 -4.01 -7.68 -9.92
N MET A 107 -2.99 -6.81 -10.05
CA MET A 107 -2.88 -5.59 -9.24
C MET A 107 -4.07 -4.63 -9.44
N GLU A 108 -4.52 -4.46 -10.67
CA GLU A 108 -5.69 -3.63 -10.99
C GLU A 108 -6.98 -4.20 -10.37
N LYS A 109 -7.16 -5.51 -10.40
CA LYS A 109 -8.32 -6.17 -9.77
C LYS A 109 -8.26 -6.07 -8.26
N TRP A 110 -7.07 -6.28 -7.68
CA TRP A 110 -6.84 -6.18 -6.25
C TRP A 110 -7.17 -4.79 -5.69
N THR A 111 -6.77 -3.74 -6.41
CA THR A 111 -6.92 -2.36 -5.94
C THR A 111 -8.22 -1.69 -6.38
N ALA A 112 -9.11 -2.38 -7.09
CA ALA A 112 -10.29 -1.79 -7.72
C ALA A 112 -11.18 -1.00 -6.74
N ALA A 113 -11.49 -1.55 -5.57
CA ALA A 113 -12.29 -0.88 -4.54
C ALA A 113 -11.58 0.36 -3.98
N TRP A 114 -10.30 0.24 -3.64
CA TRP A 114 -9.52 1.37 -3.11
C TRP A 114 -9.32 2.50 -4.13
N ARG A 115 -9.17 2.20 -5.42
CA ARG A 115 -9.13 3.23 -6.47
C ARG A 115 -10.43 4.02 -6.53
N ARG A 116 -11.57 3.34 -6.40
CA ARG A 116 -12.88 3.99 -6.31
C ARG A 116 -12.97 4.88 -5.07
N ASP A 117 -12.50 4.41 -3.92
CA ASP A 117 -12.49 5.20 -2.68
C ASP A 117 -11.57 6.43 -2.79
N CYS A 118 -10.38 6.27 -3.39
CA CYS A 118 -9.45 7.36 -3.65
C CYS A 118 -10.07 8.41 -4.58
N LEU A 119 -10.70 8.01 -5.68
CA LEU A 119 -11.39 8.93 -6.59
C LEU A 119 -12.50 9.68 -5.86
N HIS A 120 -13.39 8.97 -5.16
CA HIS A 120 -14.50 9.57 -4.44
C HIS A 120 -14.03 10.57 -3.38
N GLY A 121 -13.09 10.17 -2.53
CA GLY A 121 -12.55 11.07 -1.50
C GLY A 121 -11.85 12.30 -2.07
N SER A 122 -11.14 12.14 -3.19
CA SER A 122 -10.45 13.26 -3.84
C SER A 122 -11.42 14.21 -4.55
N LEU A 123 -12.52 13.69 -5.13
CA LEU A 123 -13.60 14.52 -5.69
C LEU A 123 -14.31 15.32 -4.61
N LEU A 124 -14.56 14.74 -3.43
CA LEU A 124 -15.10 15.47 -2.28
C LEU A 124 -14.15 16.57 -1.78
N ALA A 125 -12.85 16.28 -1.75
CA ALA A 125 -11.82 17.26 -1.39
C ALA A 125 -11.68 18.38 -2.44
N LEU A 126 -11.83 18.08 -3.73
CA LEU A 126 -11.89 19.09 -4.77
C LEU A 126 -13.15 19.95 -4.59
N ARG A 127 -14.30 19.32 -4.39
CA ARG A 127 -15.60 19.98 -4.20
C ARG A 127 -15.61 20.97 -3.04
N SER A 128 -14.89 20.70 -1.95
CA SER A 128 -14.79 21.61 -0.81
C SER A 128 -13.92 22.84 -1.05
N ARG A 129 -13.04 22.80 -2.06
CA ARG A 129 -12.15 23.91 -2.45
C ARG A 129 -12.73 24.82 -3.53
N MET A 130 -13.78 24.39 -4.24
CA MET A 130 -14.34 25.13 -5.36
C MET A 130 -15.45 26.10 -4.92
N GLU A 131 -15.45 27.29 -5.52
CA GLU A 131 -16.49 28.31 -5.31
C GLU A 131 -17.47 28.41 -6.49
N ASP A 132 -17.04 28.03 -7.71
CA ASP A 132 -17.87 28.10 -8.90
C ASP A 132 -19.08 27.15 -8.78
N LYS A 133 -20.28 27.74 -8.75
CA LYS A 133 -21.55 27.02 -8.61
C LYS A 133 -21.82 26.00 -9.72
N ARG A 134 -21.30 26.18 -10.92
CA ARG A 134 -21.43 25.20 -12.02
C ARG A 134 -20.54 24.00 -11.76
N ILE A 135 -19.27 24.23 -11.40
CA ILE A 135 -18.32 23.15 -11.08
C ILE A 135 -18.79 22.38 -9.85
N CYS A 136 -19.25 23.08 -8.81
CA CYS A 136 -19.81 22.46 -7.61
C CYS A 136 -20.98 21.53 -7.93
N ARG A 137 -21.95 21.98 -8.73
CA ARG A 137 -23.08 21.14 -9.15
C ARG A 137 -22.64 19.92 -9.95
N TRP A 138 -21.71 20.10 -10.90
CA TRP A 138 -21.18 18.99 -11.67
C TRP A 138 -20.45 17.95 -10.79
N LEU A 139 -19.65 18.39 -9.81
CA LEU A 139 -19.00 17.50 -8.86
C LEU A 139 -20.02 16.78 -7.95
N ASP A 140 -21.08 17.46 -7.51
CA ASP A 140 -22.16 16.86 -6.74
C ASP A 140 -22.88 15.78 -7.58
N ASP A 141 -23.22 16.08 -8.84
CA ASP A 141 -23.82 15.12 -9.79
C ASP A 141 -22.90 13.91 -10.06
N TRP A 142 -21.58 14.13 -10.16
CA TRP A 142 -20.62 13.04 -10.33
C TRP A 142 -20.51 12.18 -9.07
N ASN A 143 -20.48 12.79 -7.88
CA ASN A 143 -20.45 12.07 -6.61
C ASN A 143 -21.68 11.16 -6.43
N GLU A 144 -22.87 11.59 -6.87
CA GLU A 144 -24.06 10.74 -6.85
C GLU A 144 -23.91 9.44 -7.66
N LYS A 145 -23.07 9.43 -8.71
CA LYS A 145 -22.82 8.24 -9.53
C LYS A 145 -22.12 7.13 -8.74
N PHE A 146 -21.49 7.44 -7.60
CA PHE A 146 -20.91 6.43 -6.71
C PHE A 146 -21.95 5.65 -5.90
N GLY A 147 -23.15 6.20 -5.69
CA GLY A 147 -24.25 5.47 -5.04
C GLY A 147 -25.03 4.56 -6.00
N ARG A 148 -24.84 4.72 -7.31
CA ARG A 148 -25.64 4.05 -8.33
C ARG A 148 -25.00 2.73 -8.75
N ARG A 149 -25.79 1.66 -8.77
CA ARG A 149 -25.36 0.38 -9.34
C ARG A 149 -25.22 0.56 -10.87
N PRO A 150 -24.09 0.15 -11.47
CA PRO A 150 -23.98 0.17 -12.93
C PRO A 150 -25.00 -0.78 -13.56
N PRO A 151 -25.59 -0.44 -14.72
CA PRO A 151 -26.40 -1.36 -15.49
C PRO A 151 -25.60 -2.61 -15.88
N ASP A 152 -26.27 -3.75 -16.03
CA ASP A 152 -25.63 -4.99 -16.45
C ASP A 152 -24.93 -4.79 -17.82
N ASN A 153 -23.67 -5.22 -17.91
CA ASN A 153 -22.80 -5.11 -19.09
C ASN A 153 -22.29 -3.71 -19.48
N LEU A 154 -22.49 -2.69 -18.65
CA LEU A 154 -21.90 -1.36 -18.87
C LEU A 154 -20.78 -1.03 -17.86
N PRO A 155 -19.79 -0.21 -18.25
CA PRO A 155 -18.79 0.29 -17.31
C PRO A 155 -19.46 1.12 -16.20
N PRO A 156 -18.81 1.26 -15.03
CA PRO A 156 -19.29 2.14 -13.97
C PRO A 156 -19.61 3.54 -14.47
N LEU A 157 -20.73 4.12 -14.03
CA LEU A 157 -21.14 5.49 -14.43
C LEU A 157 -20.09 6.55 -14.08
N VAL A 158 -19.23 6.27 -13.10
CA VAL A 158 -18.12 7.14 -12.70
C VAL A 158 -17.02 7.23 -13.75
N ASP A 159 -16.99 6.33 -14.74
CA ASP A 159 -16.03 6.32 -15.86
C ASP A 159 -16.55 7.11 -17.08
N SER A 160 -17.48 8.07 -16.91
CA SER A 160 -17.99 8.92 -18.01
C SER A 160 -16.87 9.74 -18.63
N ARG A 161 -16.80 9.69 -19.97
CA ARG A 161 -15.84 10.48 -20.74
C ARG A 161 -16.02 11.98 -20.56
N GLU A 162 -17.26 12.47 -20.45
CA GLU A 162 -17.53 13.89 -20.23
C GLU A 162 -17.01 14.38 -18.89
N ASP A 163 -17.18 13.59 -17.82
CA ASP A 163 -16.67 13.96 -16.50
C ASP A 163 -15.14 14.02 -16.50
N TRP A 164 -14.47 13.00 -17.06
CA TRP A 164 -13.01 12.99 -17.17
C TRP A 164 -12.47 14.14 -18.04
N ASN A 165 -13.15 14.49 -19.14
CA ASN A 165 -12.81 15.67 -19.94
C ASN A 165 -12.91 16.97 -19.12
N THR A 166 -13.98 17.11 -18.35
CA THR A 166 -14.20 18.28 -17.51
C THR A 166 -13.13 18.37 -16.43
N LEU A 167 -12.81 17.25 -15.77
CA LEU A 167 -11.75 17.20 -14.77
C LEU A 167 -10.38 17.55 -15.34
N ARG A 168 -10.05 17.07 -16.55
CA ARG A 168 -8.83 17.44 -17.27
C ARG A 168 -8.75 18.93 -17.58
N SER A 169 -9.86 19.54 -17.98
CA SER A 169 -9.91 20.99 -18.24
C SER A 169 -9.69 21.84 -16.98
N LEU A 170 -9.89 21.25 -15.80
CA LEU A 170 -9.60 21.84 -14.49
C LEU A 170 -8.21 21.45 -13.97
N GLU A 171 -7.38 20.80 -14.79
CA GLU A 171 -6.05 20.29 -14.40
C GLU A 171 -6.12 19.42 -13.14
N TYR A 172 -7.20 18.64 -13.02
CA TYR A 172 -7.51 17.81 -11.84
C TYR A 172 -7.53 18.58 -10.51
N GLY A 173 -7.68 19.90 -10.56
CA GLY A 173 -7.60 20.79 -9.39
C GLY A 173 -6.25 20.73 -8.68
N GLY A 174 -5.17 20.41 -9.41
CA GLY A 174 -3.82 20.23 -8.85
C GLY A 174 -3.66 18.99 -7.96
N ASP A 175 -4.63 18.06 -7.97
CA ASP A 175 -4.61 16.86 -7.16
C ASP A 175 -4.02 15.67 -7.93
N GLU A 176 -2.82 15.26 -7.52
CA GLU A 176 -2.12 14.11 -8.12
C GLU A 176 -2.91 12.81 -8.01
N THR A 177 -3.69 12.63 -6.94
CA THR A 177 -4.51 11.42 -6.77
C THR A 177 -5.60 11.37 -7.84
N LEU A 178 -6.24 12.51 -8.14
CA LEU A 178 -7.24 12.58 -9.21
C LEU A 178 -6.63 12.27 -10.58
N ARG A 179 -5.41 12.77 -10.85
CA ARG A 179 -4.66 12.44 -12.07
C ARG A 179 -4.35 10.95 -12.18
N LEU A 180 -3.90 10.32 -11.10
CA LEU A 180 -3.61 8.88 -11.05
C LEU A 180 -4.88 8.01 -11.14
N CYS A 181 -6.03 8.50 -10.68
CA CYS A 181 -7.31 7.79 -10.77
C CYS A 181 -7.85 7.67 -12.20
N GLU A 182 -7.27 8.36 -13.16
CA GLU A 182 -7.68 8.28 -14.56
C GLU A 182 -7.61 6.86 -15.12
N VAL A 183 -8.51 6.56 -16.06
CA VAL A 183 -8.72 5.21 -16.59
C VAL A 183 -7.44 4.60 -17.19
N GLU A 184 -6.60 5.41 -17.80
CA GLU A 184 -5.33 4.98 -18.41
C GLU A 184 -4.24 4.69 -17.37
N ASN A 185 -4.33 5.30 -16.19
CA ASN A 185 -3.35 5.19 -15.11
C ASN A 185 -3.65 4.05 -14.12
N LYS A 186 -4.65 3.22 -14.42
CA LYS A 186 -5.13 2.12 -13.58
C LYS A 186 -4.00 1.25 -13.01
N ARG A 187 -3.04 0.86 -13.84
CA ARG A 187 -1.89 0.04 -13.44
C ARG A 187 -0.93 0.79 -12.52
N SER A 188 -0.56 2.01 -12.92
CA SER A 188 0.34 2.86 -12.13
C SER A 188 -0.23 3.13 -10.73
N LEU A 189 -1.48 3.57 -10.66
CA LEU A 189 -2.17 3.80 -9.38
C LEU A 189 -2.26 2.53 -8.52
N ALA A 190 -2.44 1.35 -9.13
CA ALA A 190 -2.43 0.10 -8.38
C ALA A 190 -1.08 -0.11 -7.66
N GLY A 191 0.03 0.16 -8.34
CA GLY A 191 1.38 0.13 -7.73
C GLY A 191 1.51 1.09 -6.55
N HIS A 192 1.07 2.34 -6.72
CA HIS A 192 1.06 3.34 -5.65
C HIS A 192 0.23 2.90 -4.44
N ILE A 193 -0.99 2.39 -4.65
CA ILE A 193 -1.88 1.93 -3.58
C ILE A 193 -1.26 0.74 -2.84
N ILE A 194 -0.76 -0.27 -3.57
CA ILE A 194 -0.14 -1.44 -2.94
C ILE A 194 1.08 -1.01 -2.12
N CYS A 195 1.94 -0.13 -2.65
CA CYS A 195 3.10 0.37 -1.94
C CYS A 195 2.69 1.12 -0.66
N ALA A 196 1.72 2.03 -0.75
CA ALA A 196 1.19 2.78 0.39
C ALA A 196 0.58 1.87 1.49
N LEU A 197 -0.03 0.75 1.10
CA LEU A 197 -0.64 -0.20 2.04
C LEU A 197 0.39 -1.15 2.68
N VAL A 198 1.33 -1.66 1.87
CA VAL A 198 2.33 -2.64 2.30
C VAL A 198 3.42 -1.96 3.13
N TYR A 199 4.05 -0.91 2.59
CA TYR A 199 5.16 -0.18 3.21
C TYR A 199 4.70 1.05 4.02
N GLY A 200 3.41 1.11 4.40
CA GLY A 200 2.85 2.29 5.06
C GLY A 200 3.55 2.68 6.37
N LYS A 201 4.16 1.72 7.09
CA LYS A 201 4.94 2.00 8.31
C LYS A 201 6.27 2.67 7.93
N GLU A 202 6.98 2.08 6.98
CA GLU A 202 8.24 2.58 6.46
C GLU A 202 8.09 3.98 5.84
N ILE A 203 7.03 4.20 5.06
CA ILE A 203 6.64 5.51 4.52
C ILE A 203 6.39 6.52 5.65
N SER A 204 5.72 6.12 6.73
CA SER A 204 5.46 7.02 7.87
C SER A 204 6.74 7.50 8.54
N VAL A 205 7.77 6.65 8.63
CA VAL A 205 9.06 7.02 9.22
C VAL A 205 9.80 8.03 8.35
N ILE A 206 9.93 7.77 7.04
CA ILE A 206 10.65 8.68 6.15
C ILE A 206 9.92 10.02 5.91
N THR A 207 8.67 10.14 6.38
CA THR A 207 7.89 11.37 6.33
C THR A 207 7.70 12.03 7.69
N GLY A 208 8.19 11.43 8.79
CA GLY A 208 7.98 11.93 10.16
C GLY A 208 6.51 11.94 10.59
N GLN A 209 5.70 11.01 10.10
CA GLN A 209 4.26 10.91 10.34
C GLN A 209 3.84 9.62 11.06
N GLU A 210 4.70 9.04 11.89
CA GLU A 210 4.46 7.77 12.59
C GLU A 210 3.23 7.82 13.50
N GLN A 211 2.93 8.98 14.07
CA GLN A 211 1.80 9.19 14.98
C GLN A 211 0.48 9.51 14.25
N SER A 212 0.47 9.55 12.92
CA SER A 212 -0.73 9.91 12.16
C SER A 212 -1.84 8.88 12.37
N GLN A 213 -2.99 9.35 12.87
CA GLN A 213 -4.19 8.53 13.07
C GLN A 213 -4.98 8.28 11.77
N GLU A 214 -4.58 8.90 10.65
CA GLU A 214 -5.26 8.73 9.38
C GLU A 214 -4.93 7.38 8.75
N THR A 215 -5.90 6.47 8.79
CA THR A 215 -5.73 5.06 8.38
C THR A 215 -6.35 4.72 7.02
N GLY A 216 -7.09 5.65 6.41
CA GLY A 216 -7.75 5.47 5.13
C GLY A 216 -6.76 5.24 3.97
N VAL A 217 -7.23 4.62 2.89
CA VAL A 217 -6.37 4.38 1.71
C VAL A 217 -5.96 5.68 1.03
N LEU A 218 -6.84 6.68 1.00
CA LEU A 218 -6.55 8.01 0.44
C LEU A 218 -5.44 8.72 1.22
N SER A 219 -5.50 8.76 2.55
CA SER A 219 -4.45 9.41 3.36
C SER A 219 -3.10 8.70 3.25
N ARG A 220 -3.12 7.35 3.22
CA ARG A 220 -1.90 6.56 2.97
C ARG A 220 -1.31 6.82 1.59
N LEU A 221 -2.15 6.91 0.56
CA LEU A 221 -1.72 7.25 -0.79
C LEU A 221 -1.15 8.68 -0.84
N ALA A 222 -1.81 9.66 -0.23
CA ALA A 222 -1.31 11.03 -0.14
C ALA A 222 0.05 11.10 0.55
N ARG A 223 0.25 10.34 1.64
CA ARG A 223 1.55 10.23 2.32
C ARG A 223 2.62 9.60 1.43
N HIS A 224 2.28 8.53 0.71
CA HIS A 224 3.17 7.89 -0.27
C HIS A 224 3.59 8.88 -1.36
N LEU A 225 2.64 9.58 -1.97
CA LEU A 225 2.92 10.59 -3.00
C LEU A 225 3.76 11.75 -2.44
N ASN A 226 3.52 12.15 -1.19
CA ASN A 226 4.34 13.15 -0.53
C ASN A 226 5.78 12.66 -0.33
N ALA A 227 5.96 11.42 0.13
CA ALA A 227 7.28 10.81 0.30
C ALA A 227 8.06 10.75 -1.02
N LEU A 228 7.41 10.41 -2.14
CA LEU A 228 8.03 10.43 -3.46
C LEU A 228 8.47 11.85 -3.87
N ARG A 229 7.73 12.89 -3.49
CA ARG A 229 8.12 14.28 -3.78
C ARG A 229 9.28 14.76 -2.91
N SER A 230 9.34 14.33 -1.66
CA SER A 230 10.32 14.83 -0.68
C SER A 230 11.58 13.97 -0.55
N ASN A 231 11.63 12.78 -1.16
CA ASN A 231 12.76 11.87 -1.05
C ASN A 231 13.15 11.32 -2.44
N GLU A 232 14.19 11.90 -3.03
CA GLU A 232 14.67 11.56 -4.38
C GLU A 232 15.14 10.10 -4.49
N ASN A 233 15.74 9.55 -3.44
CA ASN A 233 16.19 8.16 -3.41
C ASN A 233 14.99 7.19 -3.42
N TYR A 234 13.94 7.52 -2.64
CA TYR A 234 12.71 6.74 -2.66
C TYR A 234 12.02 6.82 -4.01
N LYS A 235 11.95 8.03 -4.58
CA LYS A 235 11.41 8.26 -5.92
C LYS A 235 12.12 7.43 -6.98
N SER A 236 13.45 7.46 -6.99
CA SER A 236 14.28 6.70 -7.93
C SER A 236 14.15 5.19 -7.76
N ALA A 237 13.87 4.72 -6.54
CA ALA A 237 13.60 3.31 -6.29
C ALA A 237 12.19 2.87 -6.72
N PHE A 238 11.22 3.79 -6.73
CA PHE A 238 9.84 3.50 -7.09
C PHE A 238 9.57 3.63 -8.59
N GLU A 239 10.04 4.73 -9.20
CA GLU A 239 9.80 5.06 -10.60
C GLU A 239 10.72 4.24 -11.51
N ASN A 240 10.14 3.59 -12.52
CA ASN A 240 10.88 2.93 -13.59
C ASN A 240 10.31 3.34 -14.97
N ASP A 241 11.04 3.01 -16.03
CA ASP A 241 10.66 3.36 -17.42
C ASP A 241 9.31 2.75 -17.85
N SER A 242 8.82 1.73 -17.14
CA SER A 242 7.56 1.04 -17.44
C SER A 242 6.34 1.60 -16.71
N ASN A 243 6.50 2.73 -16.00
CA ASN A 243 5.44 3.35 -15.19
C ASN A 243 4.82 2.34 -14.19
N SER A 244 5.65 1.47 -13.63
CA SER A 244 5.29 0.44 -12.67
C SER A 244 6.25 0.47 -11.47
N ALA A 245 5.84 -0.09 -10.34
CA ALA A 245 6.69 -0.14 -9.15
C ALA A 245 7.77 -1.21 -9.30
N GLU A 246 9.05 -0.86 -9.11
CA GLU A 246 10.13 -1.83 -9.00
C GLU A 246 10.26 -2.34 -7.56
N TRP A 247 9.47 -3.36 -7.21
CA TRP A 247 9.36 -3.87 -5.83
C TRP A 247 10.69 -4.23 -5.18
N MET A 248 11.63 -4.77 -5.96
CA MET A 248 12.97 -5.10 -5.49
C MET A 248 13.79 -3.86 -5.11
N ALA A 249 13.71 -2.79 -5.92
CA ALA A 249 14.37 -1.53 -5.62
C ALA A 249 13.75 -0.85 -4.40
N ILE A 250 12.43 -0.85 -4.29
CA ILE A 250 11.70 -0.34 -3.11
C ILE A 250 12.14 -1.07 -1.83
N ALA A 251 12.20 -2.40 -1.86
CA ALA A 251 12.64 -3.19 -0.72
C ALA A 251 14.11 -2.93 -0.35
N ARG A 252 15.00 -2.76 -1.35
CA ARG A 252 16.41 -2.38 -1.13
C ARG A 252 16.51 -1.01 -0.48
N PHE A 253 15.78 -0.02 -1.00
CA PHE A 253 15.75 1.34 -0.46
C PHE A 253 15.39 1.35 1.02
N TYR A 254 14.30 0.69 1.41
CA TYR A 254 13.91 0.64 2.82
C TYR A 254 14.90 -0.16 3.67
N SER A 255 15.49 -1.22 3.12
CA SER A 255 16.53 -1.96 3.85
C SER A 255 17.74 -1.06 4.14
N SER A 256 18.23 -0.29 3.16
CA SER A 256 19.37 0.62 3.34
C SER A 256 19.04 1.84 4.21
N ALA A 257 17.86 2.45 4.01
CA ALA A 257 17.45 3.65 4.73
C ALA A 257 17.34 3.41 6.25
N PHE A 258 16.99 2.18 6.65
CA PHE A 258 16.89 1.81 8.06
C PHE A 258 18.13 1.09 8.61
N GLN A 259 19.09 0.71 7.76
CA GLN A 259 20.44 0.29 8.20
C GLN A 259 21.27 1.48 8.67
N GLN A 260 21.11 2.64 8.04
CA GLN A 260 21.94 3.82 8.30
C GLN A 260 21.50 4.62 9.54
N GLY A 261 20.44 4.19 10.26
CA GLY A 261 19.85 4.97 11.36
C GLY A 261 19.29 6.32 10.89
N PRO A 262 18.63 7.09 11.77
CA PRO A 262 18.39 8.49 11.46
C PRO A 262 19.76 9.13 11.25
N ILE A 263 19.96 9.80 10.12
CA ILE A 263 21.10 10.71 9.95
C ILE A 263 20.97 11.71 11.11
N GLU A 264 21.81 11.57 12.13
CA GLU A 264 22.04 12.63 13.09
C GLU A 264 22.34 13.86 12.25
N ARG A 265 21.45 14.84 12.32
CA ARG A 265 21.77 16.16 11.82
C ARG A 265 22.98 16.58 12.65
N ASP A 266 24.13 16.68 12.00
CA ASP A 266 25.26 17.41 12.53
C ASP A 266 24.76 18.83 12.79
N ASP A 267 24.41 19.10 14.04
CA ASP A 267 24.31 20.46 14.58
C ASP A 267 25.73 21.01 14.67
N HIS A 268 26.28 21.35 13.51
CA HIS A 268 27.49 22.13 13.35
C HIS A 268 27.19 23.32 12.46
N TYR A 269 26.66 24.38 13.11
CA TYR A 269 27.16 25.77 13.15
C TYR A 269 26.03 26.76 13.46
#